data_AF-A0A820FFV0-F1
#
_entry.id   AF-A0A820FFV0-F1
#
_cell.length_a   1.000
_cell.length_b   1.000
_cell.length_c   1.000
_cell.angle_alpha   90.00
_cell.angle_beta   90.00
_cell.angle_gamma   90.00
#
_symmetry.space_group_name_H-M   'P 1'
#
loop_
_entity.id
_entity.type
_entity.pdbx_description
1 polymer ?
#
loop_
_entity_poly.entity_id
_entity_poly.type
_entity_poly.pdbx_seq_one_letter_code
_entity_poly.pdbx_strand_id
1 'polypeptide(L)'
;LTPPFYPLFTSHLSQVYRAFEPGLHTITWSSLNIDAYIAKVHRALDRFETSISNINTLIAEKIDNILDNELMNSSCLLFSIDYIRSKLWTPTEFLQNMHVHLNEQSILIGDKLHQIQQTFQEVEDMLKLNTRGQKSRSSTSSTRRGKTATPAVTNEAMMEFIRYYYDKMNFCIQKIIERTLTTYIDLVSITETKYLIDQTKLIRFLFEGQDNDEQLNVDTQRIRIGCTMQYAIPEIIIDPPLSSCQKCICDVASAIIGCEKQIS
;
A
#
# COMPACT_ATOMS: atom_id res chain seq x y z
N LEU A 1 4.25 -13.05 -19.10
CA LEU A 1 4.86 -13.07 -17.75
C LEU A 1 5.90 -11.97 -17.71
N THR A 2 5.74 -11.01 -16.82
CA THR A 2 6.80 -10.06 -16.48
C THR A 2 8.05 -10.86 -16.04
N PRO A 3 9.27 -10.42 -16.40
CA PRO A 3 10.50 -11.20 -16.21
C PRO A 3 10.78 -11.76 -14.78
N PRO A 4 10.40 -11.12 -13.65
CA PRO A 4 10.69 -11.67 -12.32
C PRO A 4 9.88 -12.92 -11.94
N PHE A 5 8.81 -13.24 -12.68
CA PHE A 5 7.93 -14.36 -12.34
C PHE A 5 8.37 -15.69 -12.94
N TYR A 6 9.14 -15.67 -14.03
CA TYR A 6 9.64 -16.88 -14.70
C TYR A 6 10.43 -17.83 -13.78
N PRO A 7 11.37 -17.34 -12.93
CA PRO A 7 12.15 -18.24 -12.08
C PRO A 7 11.32 -18.93 -10.98
N LEU A 8 10.16 -18.37 -10.57
CA LEU A 8 9.24 -18.99 -9.59
C LEU A 8 8.60 -20.28 -10.13
N PHE A 9 8.39 -20.36 -11.44
CA PHE A 9 7.76 -21.51 -12.10
C PHE A 9 8.75 -22.59 -12.53
N THR A 10 10.05 -22.42 -12.33
CA THR A 10 11.10 -23.37 -12.76
C THR A 10 10.88 -24.78 -12.22
N SER A 11 10.48 -24.91 -10.95
CA SER A 11 10.12 -26.20 -10.35
C SER A 11 8.90 -26.83 -11.03
N HIS A 12 7.87 -26.04 -11.36
CA HIS A 12 6.68 -26.50 -12.04
C HIS A 12 6.97 -26.92 -13.49
N LEU A 13 7.76 -26.13 -14.21
CA LEU A 13 8.27 -26.48 -15.55
C LEU A 13 9.04 -27.80 -15.52
N SER A 14 9.87 -28.03 -14.50
CA SER A 14 10.60 -29.30 -14.36
C SER A 14 9.68 -30.51 -14.24
N GLN A 15 8.48 -30.35 -13.64
CA GLN A 15 7.48 -31.42 -13.54
C GLN A 15 6.81 -31.69 -14.88
N VAL A 16 6.50 -30.64 -15.63
CA VAL A 16 5.99 -30.75 -16.99
C VAL A 16 7.02 -31.49 -17.87
N TYR A 17 8.31 -31.12 -17.78
CA TYR A 17 9.38 -31.83 -18.49
C TYR A 17 9.47 -33.33 -18.13
N ARG A 18 9.27 -33.70 -16.86
CA ARG A 18 9.19 -35.12 -16.46
C ARG A 18 7.98 -35.84 -17.04
N ALA A 19 6.86 -35.15 -17.26
CA ALA A 19 5.72 -35.73 -17.95
C ALA A 19 6.03 -35.97 -19.44
N PHE A 20 6.88 -35.15 -20.04
CA PHE A 20 7.35 -35.31 -21.43
C PHE A 20 8.42 -36.40 -21.62
N GLU A 21 9.29 -36.63 -20.62
CA GLU A 21 10.43 -37.57 -20.66
C GLU A 21 10.14 -38.96 -21.30
N PRO A 22 9.00 -39.64 -21.03
CA PRO A 22 8.69 -40.94 -21.63
C PRO A 22 8.53 -40.90 -23.15
N GLY A 23 7.99 -39.80 -23.70
CA GLY A 23 7.82 -39.62 -25.15
C GLY A 23 9.13 -39.26 -25.86
N LEU A 24 10.13 -38.79 -25.11
CA LEU A 24 11.47 -38.50 -25.63
C LEU A 24 12.37 -39.74 -25.70
N HIS A 25 12.17 -40.72 -24.82
CA HIS A 25 13.12 -41.83 -24.66
C HIS A 25 12.53 -43.23 -24.86
N THR A 26 11.23 -43.44 -24.67
CA THR A 26 10.67 -44.79 -24.49
C THR A 26 9.42 -45.07 -25.32
N ILE A 27 8.59 -44.06 -25.61
CA ILE A 27 7.31 -44.24 -26.32
C ILE A 27 7.46 -43.73 -27.76
N THR A 28 7.17 -44.59 -28.74
CA THR A 28 7.05 -44.22 -30.16
C THR A 28 5.59 -44.03 -30.57
N TRP A 29 5.34 -43.32 -31.67
CA TRP A 29 4.01 -43.04 -32.23
C TRP A 29 3.16 -44.30 -32.55
N SER A 30 3.76 -45.50 -32.55
CA SER A 30 3.09 -46.79 -32.74
C SER A 30 2.80 -47.54 -31.44
N SER A 31 3.09 -46.95 -30.29
CA SER A 31 2.91 -47.60 -28.99
C SER A 31 1.43 -47.69 -28.62
N LEU A 32 0.99 -48.86 -28.16
CA LEU A 32 -0.37 -49.13 -27.64
C LEU A 32 -0.78 -48.19 -26.49
N ASN A 33 0.18 -47.55 -25.83
CA ASN A 33 -0.04 -46.71 -24.65
C ASN A 33 0.09 -45.19 -24.93
N ILE A 34 0.12 -44.79 -26.20
CA ILE A 34 0.32 -43.39 -26.60
C ILE A 34 -0.82 -42.48 -26.12
N ASP A 35 -2.07 -42.93 -26.17
CA ASP A 35 -3.23 -42.13 -25.76
C ASP A 35 -3.22 -41.82 -24.26
N ALA A 36 -2.83 -42.79 -23.43
CA ALA A 36 -2.69 -42.60 -21.99
C ALA A 36 -1.53 -41.65 -21.65
N TYR A 37 -0.45 -41.68 -22.44
CA TYR A 37 0.65 -40.74 -22.32
C TYR A 37 0.24 -39.32 -22.72
N ILE A 38 -0.42 -39.15 -23.87
CA ILE A 38 -0.95 -37.86 -24.33
C ILE A 38 -1.89 -37.27 -23.27
N ALA A 39 -2.83 -38.06 -22.75
CA ALA A 39 -3.72 -37.64 -21.68
C ALA A 39 -2.97 -37.24 -20.39
N LYS A 40 -1.86 -37.92 -20.06
CA LYS A 40 -1.00 -37.55 -18.91
C LYS A 40 -0.29 -36.22 -19.14
N VAL A 41 0.21 -35.97 -20.34
CA VAL A 41 0.87 -34.71 -20.72
C VAL A 41 -0.12 -33.56 -20.69
N HIS A 42 -1.30 -33.71 -21.31
CA HIS A 42 -2.34 -32.68 -21.26
C HIS A 42 -2.74 -32.35 -19.82
N ARG A 43 -2.98 -33.36 -18.97
CA ARG A 43 -3.27 -33.13 -17.55
C ARG A 43 -2.16 -32.39 -16.81
N ALA A 44 -0.89 -32.60 -17.17
CA ALA A 44 0.23 -31.90 -16.56
C ALA A 44 0.29 -30.44 -17.02
N LEU A 45 0.02 -30.18 -18.31
CA LEU A 45 -0.08 -28.83 -18.87
C LEU A 45 -1.27 -28.05 -18.29
N ASP A 46 -2.46 -28.65 -18.25
CA ASP A 46 -3.67 -28.00 -17.71
C ASP A 46 -3.46 -27.59 -16.24
N ARG A 47 -2.81 -28.44 -15.44
CA ARG A 47 -2.46 -28.14 -14.05
C ARG A 47 -1.46 -26.98 -13.95
N PHE A 48 -0.48 -26.93 -14.85
CA PHE A 48 0.50 -25.86 -14.87
C PHE A 48 -0.12 -24.53 -15.27
N GLU A 49 -0.95 -24.52 -16.31
CA GLU A 49 -1.68 -23.34 -16.77
C GLU A 49 -2.63 -22.82 -15.68
N THR A 50 -3.40 -23.71 -15.05
CA THR A 50 -4.27 -23.35 -13.93
C THR A 50 -3.47 -22.74 -12.78
N SER A 51 -2.30 -23.31 -12.45
CA SER A 51 -1.44 -22.78 -11.39
C SER A 51 -0.88 -21.39 -11.72
N ILE A 52 -0.47 -21.16 -12.96
CA ILE A 52 0.00 -19.83 -13.41
C ILE A 52 -1.16 -18.83 -13.36
N SER A 53 -2.33 -19.20 -13.88
CA SER A 53 -3.50 -18.33 -13.88
C SER A 53 -3.86 -17.93 -12.45
N ASN A 54 -3.94 -18.89 -11.53
CA ASN A 54 -4.30 -18.62 -10.14
C ASN A 54 -3.30 -17.68 -9.45
N ILE A 55 -2.00 -17.91 -9.64
CA ILE A 55 -0.95 -17.05 -9.05
C ILE A 55 -1.00 -15.65 -9.65
N ASN A 56 -1.14 -15.52 -10.97
CA ASN A 56 -1.24 -14.22 -11.63
C ASN A 56 -2.49 -13.45 -11.17
N THR A 57 -3.64 -14.11 -11.09
CA THR A 57 -4.88 -13.49 -10.61
C THR A 57 -4.72 -13.03 -9.16
N LEU A 58 -4.16 -13.88 -8.29
CA LEU A 58 -3.93 -13.55 -6.89
C LEU A 58 -2.99 -12.35 -6.74
N ILE A 59 -1.91 -12.27 -7.53
CA ILE A 59 -0.99 -11.13 -7.50
C ILE A 59 -1.67 -9.86 -8.03
N ALA A 60 -2.39 -9.94 -9.15
CA ALA A 60 -3.08 -8.80 -9.73
C ALA A 60 -4.18 -8.26 -8.80
N GLU A 61 -5.00 -9.14 -8.22
CA GLU A 61 -6.17 -8.75 -7.42
C GLU A 61 -5.85 -8.37 -5.97
N LYS A 62 -4.86 -9.01 -5.35
CA LYS A 62 -4.53 -8.77 -3.93
C LYS A 62 -3.29 -7.90 -3.75
N ILE A 63 -2.34 -7.88 -4.69
CA ILE A 63 -1.09 -7.14 -4.51
C ILE A 63 -1.13 -5.87 -5.34
N ASP A 64 -1.23 -6.00 -6.68
CA ASP A 64 -1.19 -4.83 -7.55
C ASP A 64 -2.43 -3.95 -7.39
N ASN A 65 -3.62 -4.52 -7.17
CA ASN A 65 -4.81 -3.73 -6.88
C ASN A 65 -4.70 -2.94 -5.57
N ILE A 66 -4.21 -3.55 -4.48
CA ILE A 66 -4.07 -2.84 -3.20
C ILE A 66 -2.98 -1.77 -3.31
N LEU A 67 -1.82 -2.08 -3.88
CA LEU A 67 -0.73 -1.13 -4.04
C LEU A 67 -1.09 0.01 -5.00
N ASP A 68 -1.54 -0.32 -6.21
CA ASP A 68 -1.70 0.67 -7.27
C ASP A 68 -3.04 1.40 -7.14
N ASN A 69 -4.16 0.69 -6.90
CA ASN A 69 -5.47 1.33 -6.83
C ASN A 69 -5.79 1.89 -5.44
N GLU A 70 -5.50 1.16 -4.37
CA GLU A 70 -5.89 1.60 -3.02
C GLU A 70 -4.85 2.47 -2.31
N LEU A 71 -3.55 2.35 -2.62
CA LEU A 71 -2.49 3.08 -1.93
C LEU A 71 -1.85 4.19 -2.79
N MET A 72 -1.56 3.93 -4.07
CA MET A 72 -0.94 4.92 -4.98
C MET A 72 -1.96 5.85 -5.64
N ASN A 73 -3.01 5.29 -6.26
CA ASN A 73 -3.98 6.07 -7.05
C ASN A 73 -5.09 6.65 -6.17
N SER A 74 -5.49 5.95 -5.12
CA SER A 74 -6.47 6.51 -4.19
C SER A 74 -5.85 7.71 -3.47
N SER A 75 -6.67 8.69 -3.14
CA SER A 75 -6.32 9.81 -2.26
C SER A 75 -6.15 9.33 -0.81
N CYS A 76 -5.38 8.27 -0.60
CA CYS A 76 -5.04 7.75 0.72
C CYS A 76 -4.21 8.80 1.43
N LEU A 77 -4.81 9.42 2.44
CA LEU A 77 -4.21 10.40 3.31
C LEU A 77 -4.28 9.82 4.72
N LEU A 78 -3.26 10.11 5.55
CA LEU A 78 -3.27 9.67 6.95
C LEU A 78 -4.36 10.38 7.78
N PHE A 79 -5.01 11.39 7.22
CA PHE A 79 -6.14 12.08 7.84
C PHE A 79 -7.20 12.49 6.81
N SER A 80 -8.44 12.62 7.27
CA SER A 80 -9.54 13.12 6.44
C SER A 80 -9.56 14.65 6.40
N ILE A 81 -9.46 15.23 5.19
CA ILE A 81 -9.47 16.69 4.98
C ILE A 81 -10.78 17.30 5.49
N ASP A 82 -11.91 16.66 5.21
CA ASP A 82 -13.24 17.16 5.60
C ASP A 82 -13.41 17.19 7.12
N TYR A 83 -12.83 16.21 7.82
CA TYR A 83 -12.86 16.16 9.28
C TYR A 83 -12.09 17.33 9.90
N ILE A 84 -10.89 17.62 9.39
CA ILE A 84 -10.07 18.75 9.88
C ILE A 84 -10.77 20.09 9.66
N ARG A 85 -11.49 20.24 8.54
CA ARG A 85 -12.22 21.48 8.18
C ARG A 85 -13.52 21.69 8.95
N SER A 86 -14.08 20.62 9.51
CA SER A 86 -15.46 20.60 10.03
C SER A 86 -15.69 21.55 11.21
N LYS A 87 -14.66 21.80 12.04
CA LYS A 87 -14.82 22.50 13.32
C LYS A 87 -13.70 23.54 13.54
N LEU A 88 -14.00 24.52 14.39
CA LEU A 88 -12.99 25.38 15.01
C LEU A 88 -12.30 24.60 16.14
N TRP A 89 -10.98 24.46 16.06
CA TRP A 89 -10.23 23.67 17.03
C TRP A 89 -9.47 24.54 18.02
N THR A 90 -9.37 24.08 19.26
CA THR A 90 -8.30 24.54 20.17
C THR A 90 -7.01 23.78 19.84
N PRO A 91 -5.81 24.35 20.04
CA PRO A 91 -4.56 23.67 19.70
C PRO A 91 -4.40 22.30 20.38
N THR A 92 -4.83 22.18 21.63
CA THR A 92 -4.73 20.94 22.40
C THR A 92 -5.72 19.88 21.90
N GLU A 93 -6.97 20.26 21.62
CA GLU A 93 -7.99 19.36 21.06
C GLU A 93 -7.64 18.93 19.63
N PHE A 94 -7.10 19.85 18.83
CA PHE A 94 -6.65 19.55 17.47
C PHE A 94 -5.55 18.48 17.47
N LEU A 95 -4.51 18.69 18.26
CA LEU A 95 -3.37 17.79 18.33
C LEU A 95 -3.80 16.40 18.80
N GLN A 96 -4.59 16.31 19.87
CA GLN A 96 -5.04 15.02 20.40
C GLN A 96 -5.88 14.25 19.38
N ASN A 97 -6.83 14.92 18.72
CA ASN A 97 -7.69 14.27 17.74
C ASN A 97 -6.90 13.88 16.48
N MET A 98 -5.95 14.71 16.05
CA MET A 98 -5.07 14.34 14.94
C MET A 98 -4.22 13.11 15.24
N HIS A 99 -3.67 12.99 16.45
CA HIS A 99 -2.97 11.76 16.82
C HIS A 99 -3.85 10.52 16.77
N VAL A 100 -5.11 10.62 17.24
CA VAL A 100 -6.06 9.50 17.18
C VAL A 100 -6.34 9.11 15.72
N HIS A 101 -6.69 10.07 14.87
CA HIS A 101 -6.98 9.82 13.46
C HIS A 101 -5.78 9.28 12.69
N LEU A 102 -4.60 9.86 12.89
CA LEU A 102 -3.35 9.38 12.30
C LEU A 102 -3.06 7.94 12.71
N ASN A 103 -3.28 7.60 13.98
CA ASN A 103 -3.07 6.24 14.47
C ASN A 103 -4.09 5.25 13.90
N GLU A 104 -5.37 5.61 13.81
CA GLU A 104 -6.41 4.78 13.20
C GLU A 104 -6.12 4.49 11.72
N GLN A 105 -5.73 5.53 10.95
CA GLN A 105 -5.37 5.35 9.54
C GLN A 105 -4.06 4.57 9.36
N SER A 106 -3.08 4.78 10.25
CA SER A 106 -1.84 4.01 10.28
C SER A 106 -2.11 2.52 10.47
N ILE A 107 -2.99 2.15 11.42
CA ILE A 107 -3.42 0.76 11.64
C ILE A 107 -4.10 0.20 10.38
N LEU A 108 -5.03 0.95 9.79
CA LEU A 108 -5.74 0.51 8.58
C LEU A 108 -4.79 0.25 7.40
N ILE A 109 -3.81 1.13 7.19
CA ILE A 109 -2.76 0.93 6.17
C ILE A 109 -1.90 -0.28 6.54
N GLY A 110 -1.49 -0.40 7.81
CA GLY A 110 -0.75 -1.56 8.31
C GLY A 110 -1.47 -2.89 8.06
N ASP A 111 -2.78 -2.95 8.29
CA ASP A 111 -3.60 -4.15 8.03
C ASP A 111 -3.63 -4.50 6.53
N LYS A 112 -3.68 -3.50 5.64
CA LYS A 112 -3.60 -3.73 4.19
C LYS A 112 -2.21 -4.24 3.77
N LEU A 113 -1.15 -3.71 4.36
CA LEU A 113 0.22 -4.17 4.10
C LEU A 113 0.42 -5.60 4.62
N HIS A 114 -0.16 -5.93 5.79
CA HIS A 114 -0.18 -7.29 6.31
C HIS A 114 -0.94 -8.24 5.37
N GLN A 115 -2.06 -7.81 4.77
CA GLN A 115 -2.77 -8.64 3.78
C GLN A 115 -1.89 -8.95 2.56
N ILE A 116 -1.07 -8.00 2.11
CA ILE A 116 -0.09 -8.23 1.03
C ILE A 116 0.96 -9.27 1.48
N GLN A 117 1.49 -9.14 2.70
CA GLN A 117 2.45 -10.10 3.25
C GLN A 117 1.86 -11.52 3.36
N GLN A 118 0.63 -11.63 3.86
CA GLN A 118 -0.09 -12.91 3.92
C GLN A 118 -0.28 -13.50 2.52
N THR A 119 -0.55 -12.65 1.54
CA THR A 119 -0.67 -13.06 0.13
C THR A 119 0.65 -13.64 -0.41
N PHE A 120 1.81 -13.11 -0.02
CA PHE A 120 3.10 -13.75 -0.36
C PHE A 120 3.22 -15.15 0.23
N GLN A 121 2.75 -15.35 1.46
CA GLN A 121 2.75 -16.67 2.09
C GLN A 121 1.81 -17.64 1.35
N GLU A 122 0.64 -17.16 0.91
CA GLU A 122 -0.28 -17.94 0.07
C GLU A 122 0.38 -18.36 -1.26
N VAL A 123 1.11 -17.44 -1.92
CA VAL A 123 1.87 -17.76 -3.15
C VAL A 123 2.93 -18.83 -2.87
N GLU A 124 3.69 -18.68 -1.78
CA GLU A 124 4.70 -19.67 -1.39
C GLU A 124 4.07 -21.06 -1.15
N ASP A 125 2.94 -21.11 -0.45
CA ASP A 125 2.23 -22.35 -0.17
C ASP A 125 1.67 -22.98 -1.45
N MET A 126 1.10 -22.20 -2.36
CA MET A 126 0.65 -22.69 -3.67
C MET A 126 1.81 -23.30 -4.47
N LEU A 127 2.99 -22.66 -4.44
CA LEU A 127 4.19 -23.17 -5.10
C LEU A 127 4.71 -24.46 -4.45
N LYS A 128 4.61 -24.60 -3.12
CA LYS A 128 5.03 -25.80 -2.38
C LYS A 128 4.06 -26.98 -2.52
N LEU A 129 2.75 -26.75 -2.42
CA LEU A 129 1.74 -27.81 -2.44
C LEU A 129 1.74 -28.59 -3.75
N ASN A 130 1.97 -27.92 -4.87
CA ASN A 130 2.02 -28.55 -6.18
C ASN A 130 3.27 -29.47 -6.34
N THR A 131 4.36 -29.21 -5.62
CA THR A 131 5.54 -30.10 -5.61
C THR A 131 5.37 -31.37 -4.78
N ARG A 132 4.43 -31.40 -3.81
CA ARG A 132 4.21 -32.54 -2.90
C ARG A 132 3.28 -33.62 -3.46
N GLY A 133 2.39 -33.28 -4.40
CA GLY A 133 1.33 -34.16 -4.92
C GLY A 133 1.77 -35.43 -5.66
N GLN A 134 3.07 -35.73 -5.76
CA GLN A 134 3.59 -36.90 -6.49
C GLN A 134 4.55 -37.80 -5.67
N LYS A 135 4.79 -37.52 -4.38
CA LYS A 135 5.62 -38.44 -3.55
C LYS A 135 4.87 -39.69 -3.06
N SER A 136 3.55 -39.79 -3.24
CA SER A 136 2.83 -41.03 -2.92
C SER A 136 2.49 -41.80 -4.21
N ARG A 137 3.04 -43.02 -4.29
CA ARG A 137 2.89 -44.06 -5.34
C ARG A 137 4.06 -44.21 -6.32
N SER A 138 5.24 -44.47 -5.79
CA SER A 138 6.21 -45.34 -6.45
C SER A 138 6.96 -46.16 -5.41
N SER A 139 6.30 -47.18 -4.88
CA SER A 139 7.00 -48.32 -4.28
C SER A 139 7.63 -49.15 -5.41
N THR A 140 8.90 -49.48 -5.22
CA THR A 140 9.68 -50.49 -5.97
C THR A 140 10.38 -50.01 -7.27
N SER A 141 11.59 -49.48 -7.13
CA SER A 141 12.82 -50.20 -7.48
C SER A 141 14.03 -49.26 -7.47
N SER A 142 15.11 -49.76 -6.90
CA SER A 142 16.42 -49.14 -6.81
C SER A 142 17.10 -49.06 -8.18
N THR A 143 17.67 -47.91 -8.54
CA THR A 143 19.10 -47.74 -8.91
C THR A 143 19.44 -46.25 -9.11
N ARG A 144 20.60 -45.87 -8.56
CA ARG A 144 21.27 -44.56 -8.59
C ARG A 144 21.21 -43.80 -9.93
N ARG A 145 20.85 -42.51 -9.88
CA ARG A 145 21.66 -41.34 -10.36
C ARG A 145 20.85 -40.03 -10.30
N GLY A 146 21.53 -38.93 -9.98
CA GLY A 146 21.07 -37.56 -10.22
C GLY A 146 20.59 -36.81 -8.97
N LYS A 147 21.51 -36.11 -8.31
CA LYS A 147 21.18 -35.01 -7.38
C LYS A 147 20.46 -33.92 -8.19
N THR A 148 19.13 -33.83 -8.14
CA THR A 148 18.43 -32.62 -8.60
C THR A 148 18.48 -31.59 -7.48
N ALA A 149 19.43 -30.68 -7.58
CA ALA A 149 19.47 -29.43 -6.83
C ALA A 149 18.33 -28.53 -7.32
N THR A 150 17.11 -28.75 -6.83
CA THR A 150 15.95 -27.88 -7.13
C THR A 150 15.28 -27.18 -5.93
N PRO A 151 15.68 -27.33 -4.65
CA PRO A 151 15.09 -26.50 -3.59
C PRO A 151 15.75 -25.10 -3.46
N ALA A 152 16.97 -24.91 -3.96
CA ALA A 152 17.70 -23.64 -3.79
C ALA A 152 17.24 -22.55 -4.77
N VAL A 153 17.01 -22.92 -6.05
CA VAL A 153 16.64 -21.96 -7.12
C VAL A 153 15.24 -21.36 -6.88
N THR A 154 14.31 -22.13 -6.31
CA THR A 154 12.98 -21.61 -5.95
C THR A 154 13.04 -20.63 -4.80
N ASN A 155 13.94 -20.83 -3.84
CA ASN A 155 14.07 -19.94 -2.69
C ASN A 155 14.71 -18.61 -3.07
N GLU A 156 15.72 -18.63 -3.95
CA GLU A 156 16.38 -17.41 -4.43
C GLU A 156 15.43 -16.55 -5.27
N ALA A 157 14.68 -17.16 -6.19
CA ALA A 157 13.68 -16.48 -7.00
C ALA A 157 12.54 -15.88 -6.16
N MET A 158 12.12 -16.59 -5.11
CA MET A 158 11.09 -16.12 -4.19
C MET A 158 11.59 -14.95 -3.35
N MET A 159 12.86 -14.97 -2.92
CA MET A 159 13.47 -13.84 -2.20
C MET A 159 13.58 -12.61 -3.10
N GLU A 160 13.90 -12.76 -4.38
CA GLU A 160 13.94 -11.65 -5.34
C GLU A 160 12.54 -11.07 -5.59
N PHE A 161 11.53 -11.93 -5.76
CA PHE A 161 10.13 -11.53 -5.88
C PHE A 161 9.64 -10.76 -4.64
N ILE A 162 9.90 -11.32 -3.45
CA ILE A 162 9.54 -10.70 -2.18
C ILE A 162 10.23 -9.33 -2.04
N ARG A 163 11.53 -9.27 -2.33
CA ARG A 163 12.30 -8.02 -2.27
C ARG A 163 11.74 -6.95 -3.20
N TYR A 164 11.41 -7.30 -4.44
CA TYR A 164 10.83 -6.37 -5.41
C TYR A 164 9.54 -5.74 -4.87
N TYR A 165 8.64 -6.53 -4.29
CA TYR A 165 7.41 -6.00 -3.75
C TYR A 165 7.58 -5.27 -2.41
N TYR A 166 8.55 -5.65 -1.57
CA TYR A 166 8.91 -4.85 -0.39
C TYR A 166 9.43 -3.47 -0.78
N ASP A 167 10.30 -3.39 -1.79
CA ASP A 167 10.79 -2.11 -2.31
C ASP A 167 9.62 -1.28 -2.87
N LYS A 168 8.67 -1.91 -3.58
CA LYS A 168 7.45 -1.25 -4.07
C LYS A 168 6.55 -0.77 -2.91
N MET A 169 6.37 -1.57 -1.85
CA MET A 169 5.61 -1.18 -0.65
C MET A 169 6.23 0.02 0.04
N ASN A 170 7.54 0.01 0.28
CA ASN A 170 8.27 1.12 0.92
C ASN A 170 8.14 2.40 0.09
N PHE A 171 8.26 2.30 -1.23
CA PHE A 171 8.04 3.43 -2.13
C PHE A 171 6.61 3.99 -2.02
N CYS A 172 5.60 3.12 -1.90
CA CYS A 172 4.20 3.54 -1.73
C CYS A 172 3.98 4.26 -0.39
N ILE A 173 4.52 3.72 0.72
CA ILE A 173 4.43 4.34 2.05
C ILE A 173 5.04 5.74 2.03
N GLN A 174 6.24 5.87 1.45
CA GLN A 174 6.92 7.15 1.32
C GLN A 174 6.08 8.16 0.51
N LYS A 175 5.45 7.71 -0.58
CA LYS A 175 4.57 8.55 -1.41
C LYS A 175 3.29 9.00 -0.69
N ILE A 176 2.70 8.14 0.13
CA ILE A 176 1.53 8.50 0.96
C ILE A 176 1.89 9.60 1.95
N ILE A 177 3.05 9.50 2.60
CA ILE A 177 3.52 10.50 3.57
C ILE A 177 3.82 11.81 2.85
N GLU A 178 4.55 11.77 1.73
CA GLU A 178 4.85 12.96 0.92
C GLU A 178 3.55 13.69 0.54
N ARG A 179 2.57 12.96 0.00
CA ARG A 179 1.28 13.53 -0.39
C ARG A 179 0.48 14.08 0.79
N THR A 180 0.51 13.39 1.93
CA THR A 180 -0.14 13.83 3.17
C THR A 180 0.49 15.12 3.68
N LEU A 181 1.82 15.21 3.69
CA LEU A 181 2.55 16.41 4.09
C LEU A 181 2.30 17.57 3.14
N THR A 182 2.34 17.36 1.81
CA THR A 182 2.01 18.41 0.84
C THR A 182 0.58 18.92 1.05
N THR A 183 -0.39 18.01 1.21
CA THR A 183 -1.78 18.37 1.47
C THR A 183 -1.92 19.14 2.79
N TYR A 184 -1.21 18.73 3.84
CA TYR A 184 -1.20 19.42 5.12
C TYR A 184 -0.60 20.82 5.02
N ILE A 185 0.53 20.96 4.32
CA ILE A 185 1.18 22.25 4.06
C ILE A 185 0.26 23.16 3.25
N ASP A 186 -0.44 22.65 2.23
CA ASP A 186 -1.40 23.42 1.44
C ASP A 186 -2.60 23.89 2.28
N LEU A 187 -3.03 23.10 3.26
CA LEU A 187 -4.10 23.45 4.19
C LEU A 187 -3.70 24.49 5.24
N VAL A 188 -2.42 24.52 5.61
CA VAL A 188 -1.84 25.45 6.61
C VAL A 188 -1.34 26.75 5.95
N SER A 189 -0.81 26.69 4.74
CA SER A 189 -0.15 27.81 4.09
C SER A 189 -1.14 28.79 3.45
N ILE A 190 -0.84 30.07 3.59
CA ILE A 190 -1.52 31.14 2.86
C ILE A 190 -0.74 31.37 1.57
N THR A 191 -1.32 31.03 0.42
CA THR A 191 -0.81 31.52 -0.86
C THR A 191 -1.03 33.04 -0.89
N GLU A 192 0.06 33.81 -1.05
CA GLU A 192 0.14 35.28 -0.93
C GLU A 192 -0.96 36.05 -1.67
N THR A 193 -1.50 35.49 -2.75
CA THR A 193 -2.54 36.10 -3.59
C THR A 193 -3.89 36.26 -2.91
N LYS A 194 -4.22 35.45 -1.88
CA LYS A 194 -5.48 35.58 -1.13
C LYS A 194 -5.40 36.60 0.01
N TYR A 195 -4.21 36.85 0.55
CA TYR A 195 -4.01 37.75 1.69
C TYR A 195 -4.34 39.21 1.31
N LEU A 196 -4.00 39.61 0.08
CA LEU A 196 -4.35 40.93 -0.47
C LEU A 196 -5.87 41.10 -0.66
N ILE A 197 -6.57 40.04 -1.06
CA ILE A 197 -8.03 40.04 -1.23
C ILE A 197 -8.73 40.15 0.13
N ASP A 198 -8.26 39.43 1.14
CA ASP A 198 -8.83 39.48 2.49
C ASP A 198 -8.52 40.79 3.21
N GLN A 199 -7.32 41.35 3.07
CA GLN A 199 -7.03 42.68 3.61
C GLN A 199 -7.96 43.75 3.01
N THR A 200 -8.25 43.67 1.71
CA THR A 200 -9.19 44.60 1.06
C THR A 200 -10.61 44.44 1.64
N LYS A 201 -11.06 43.23 1.93
CA LYS A 201 -12.38 42.96 2.54
C LYS A 201 -12.45 43.38 4.02
N LEU A 202 -11.39 43.16 4.78
CA LEU A 202 -11.31 43.47 6.20
C LEU A 202 -11.20 44.99 6.43
N ILE A 203 -10.44 45.69 5.57
CA ILE A 203 -10.43 47.16 5.50
C ILE A 203 -11.83 47.65 5.14
N ARG A 204 -12.47 47.08 4.12
CA ARG A 204 -13.82 47.47 3.72
C ARG A 204 -14.85 47.27 4.84
N PHE A 205 -14.78 46.17 5.58
CA PHE A 205 -15.62 45.91 6.75
C PHE A 205 -15.38 46.89 7.92
N LEU A 206 -14.13 47.28 8.17
CA LEU A 206 -13.78 48.24 9.22
C LEU A 206 -14.17 49.69 8.89
N PHE A 207 -14.24 50.04 7.60
CA PHE A 207 -14.54 51.41 7.15
C PHE A 207 -15.96 51.62 6.60
N GLU A 208 -16.63 50.57 6.10
CA GLU A 208 -18.02 50.60 5.63
C GLU A 208 -18.89 49.86 6.65
N GLY A 209 -19.29 50.58 7.71
CA GLY A 209 -20.18 50.04 8.74
C GLY A 209 -21.54 49.63 8.18
N GLN A 210 -21.86 48.34 8.40
CA GLN A 210 -23.16 47.64 8.37
C GLN A 210 -24.05 47.75 7.14
N ASP A 211 -24.43 46.58 6.60
CA ASP A 211 -25.82 46.10 6.47
C ASP A 211 -25.82 44.99 5.41
N ASN A 212 -25.56 43.76 5.83
CA ASN A 212 -26.11 42.53 5.24
C ASN A 212 -25.57 41.34 6.04
N ASP A 213 -26.48 40.45 6.44
CA ASP A 213 -26.23 39.13 7.04
C ASP A 213 -25.50 38.18 6.08
N GLU A 214 -24.47 38.64 5.39
CA GLU A 214 -23.49 37.75 4.79
C GLU A 214 -22.53 37.36 5.91
N GLN A 215 -22.87 36.26 6.60
CA GLN A 215 -21.88 35.46 7.31
C GLN A 215 -20.66 35.36 6.40
N LEU A 216 -19.57 36.01 6.82
CA LEU A 216 -18.29 35.97 6.11
C LEU A 216 -18.06 34.50 5.77
N ASN A 217 -18.14 34.14 4.48
CA ASN A 217 -17.77 32.82 4.01
C ASN A 217 -16.24 32.76 4.03
N VAL A 218 -15.69 32.80 5.26
CA VAL A 218 -14.28 32.66 5.56
C VAL A 218 -13.93 31.28 5.08
N ASP A 219 -13.18 31.21 3.99
CA ASP A 219 -12.59 30.01 3.37
C ASP A 219 -12.84 28.75 4.21
N THR A 220 -13.97 28.09 3.96
CA THR A 220 -14.32 26.76 4.52
C THR A 220 -13.32 25.69 4.10
N GLN A 221 -12.31 26.10 3.31
CA GLN A 221 -11.28 25.27 2.75
C GLN A 221 -10.02 25.09 3.63
N ARG A 222 -9.96 25.67 4.83
CA ARG A 222 -8.73 25.73 5.64
C ARG A 222 -8.89 25.17 7.06
N ILE A 223 -7.77 24.86 7.70
CA ILE A 223 -7.73 24.52 9.13
C ILE A 223 -7.99 25.79 9.93
N ARG A 224 -8.94 25.74 10.86
CA ARG A 224 -9.33 26.88 11.69
C ARG A 224 -9.00 26.61 13.15
N ILE A 225 -7.98 27.30 13.66
CA ILE A 225 -7.61 27.28 15.08
C ILE A 225 -8.23 28.52 15.73
N GLY A 226 -9.04 28.31 16.78
CA GLY A 226 -9.67 29.39 17.52
C GLY A 226 -8.68 30.03 18.50
N CYS A 227 -8.46 31.34 18.36
CA CYS A 227 -7.69 32.13 19.31
C CYS A 227 -8.56 33.24 19.90
N THR A 228 -8.50 33.42 21.22
CA THR A 228 -9.17 34.53 21.92
C THR A 228 -8.16 35.65 22.15
N MET A 229 -8.51 36.87 21.77
CA MET A 229 -7.66 38.03 22.02
C MET A 229 -8.14 38.70 23.31
N GLN A 230 -7.29 38.70 24.33
CA GLN A 230 -7.56 39.34 25.62
C GLN A 230 -6.75 40.64 25.72
N TYR A 231 -7.44 41.73 26.03
CA TYR A 231 -6.80 43.03 26.20
C TYR A 231 -6.36 43.20 27.66
N ALA A 232 -5.04 43.13 27.90
CA ALA A 232 -4.45 43.28 29.22
C ALA A 232 -3.47 44.46 29.20
N ILE A 233 -3.98 45.69 29.39
CA ILE A 233 -3.19 46.93 29.30
C ILE A 233 -1.84 46.79 30.05
N PRO A 234 -0.70 47.10 29.41
CA PRO A 234 -0.55 47.70 28.08
C PRO A 234 -0.40 46.71 26.91
N GLU A 235 -0.48 45.40 27.15
CA GLU A 235 -0.20 44.35 26.16
C GLU A 235 -1.46 43.62 25.66
N ILE A 236 -1.50 43.35 24.36
CA ILE A 236 -2.53 42.50 23.76
C ILE A 236 -2.04 41.05 23.90
N ILE A 237 -2.76 40.24 24.68
CA ILE A 237 -2.44 38.83 24.87
C ILE A 237 -3.36 38.01 23.98
N ILE A 238 -2.78 37.10 23.19
CA ILE A 238 -3.53 36.11 22.42
C ILE A 238 -3.51 34.81 23.24
N ASP A 239 -4.69 34.30 23.60
CA ASP A 239 -4.87 33.04 24.30
C ASP A 239 -5.60 32.04 23.40
N PRO A 240 -4.97 30.95 22.95
CA PRO A 240 -3.59 30.53 23.23
C PRO A 240 -2.52 31.32 22.45
N PRO A 241 -1.28 31.41 22.95
CA PRO A 241 -0.24 32.21 22.30
C PRO A 241 0.10 31.64 20.92
N LEU A 242 0.47 32.53 19.99
CA LEU A 242 0.80 32.15 18.61
C LEU A 242 1.89 31.08 18.54
N SER A 243 2.86 31.13 19.45
CA SER A 243 3.91 30.11 19.59
C SER A 243 3.35 28.72 19.90
N SER A 244 2.26 28.61 20.67
CA SER A 244 1.59 27.34 20.94
C SER A 244 0.82 26.82 19.72
N CYS A 245 0.23 27.71 18.92
CA CYS A 245 -0.41 27.33 17.66
C CYS A 245 0.62 26.82 16.65
N GLN A 246 1.75 27.51 16.50
CA GLN A 246 2.84 27.08 15.63
C GLN A 246 3.44 25.75 16.10
N LYS A 247 3.67 25.60 17.40
CA LYS A 247 4.15 24.35 17.98
C LYS A 247 3.18 23.20 17.70
N CYS A 248 1.88 23.40 17.88
CA CYS A 248 0.85 22.41 17.56
C CYS A 248 0.93 21.96 16.09
N ILE A 249 1.08 22.91 15.15
CA ILE A 249 1.21 22.59 13.73
C ILE A 249 2.48 21.76 13.45
N CYS A 250 3.61 22.14 14.06
CA CYS A 250 4.88 21.42 13.94
C CYS A 250 4.83 20.02 14.57
N ASP A 251 4.14 19.88 15.70
CA ASP A 251 3.97 18.60 16.40
C ASP A 251 3.12 17.64 15.56
N VAL A 252 2.07 18.14 14.88
CA VAL A 252 1.27 17.33 13.94
C VAL A 252 2.08 16.92 12.72
N ALA A 253 2.90 17.81 12.15
CA ALA A 253 3.80 17.46 11.04
C ALA A 253 4.83 16.38 11.48
N SER A 254 5.34 16.50 12.70
CA SER A 254 6.24 15.51 13.30
C SER A 254 5.52 14.17 13.55
N ALA A 255 4.24 14.20 13.93
CA ALA A 255 3.41 13.02 14.09
C ALA A 255 3.19 12.28 12.76
N ILE A 256 2.93 13.02 11.67
CA ILE A 256 2.80 12.46 10.33
C ILE A 256 4.08 11.73 9.90
N ILE A 257 5.25 12.33 10.13
CA ILE A 257 6.54 11.69 9.86
C ILE A 257 6.75 10.49 10.81
N GLY A 258 6.31 10.60 12.06
CA GLY A 258 6.38 9.52 13.05
C GLY A 258 5.59 8.26 12.63
N CYS A 259 4.48 8.43 11.90
CA CYS A 259 3.70 7.31 11.37
C CYS A 259 4.48 6.46 10.37
N GLU A 260 5.47 7.01 9.66
CA GLU A 260 6.35 6.23 8.76
C GLU A 260 6.99 5.05 9.49
N LYS A 261 7.50 5.30 10.71
CA LYS A 261 8.18 4.30 11.54
C LYS A 261 7.22 3.28 12.15
N GLN A 262 5.93 3.57 12.19
CA GLN A 262 4.92 2.64 12.69
C GLN A 262 4.39 1.74 11.58
N ILE A 263 4.43 2.21 10.33
CA ILE A 263 3.94 1.50 9.15
C ILE A 263 5.05 0.65 8.52
N SER A 264 6.31 1.09 8.58
CA SER A 264 7.51 0.33 8.15
C SER A 264 7.94 -0.74 9.14
#